data_AF-A0A7C3UGL6-F1
#
_entry.id   AF-A0A7C3UGL6-F1
#
_cell.length_a   1.000
_cell.length_b   1.000
_cell.length_c   1.000
_cell.angle_alpha   90.00
_cell.angle_beta   90.00
_cell.angle_gamma   90.00
#
_symmetry.space_group_name_H-M   'P 1'
#
loop_
_entity.id
_entity.type
_entity.pdbx_description
1 polymer ?
#
loop_
_entity_poly.entity_id
_entity_poly.type
_entity_poly.pdbx_seq_one_letter_code
_entity_poly.pdbx_strand_id
1 'polypeptide(L)'
;MSLNFVAISPHPPIIVPGIGNNQDLQKVSSTVLAMKKLAAAFKEAEIETLIIISPHTLVYPDRFNICGMKKLFGTFASFGASDIMMEFANDLELAAQIDQTANKEGIKTLLYNNGGEFFEMDHGLMVPLYYLNSNPDSAFKVIPIAYSNLDRASHFSFGQIIRDVSQKYPRRVGLLASGDLSHRLIQGAPGGYAQAGKEFDKKLIQDLQAAK
;
A
#
# COMPACT_ATOMS: atom_id res chain seq x y z
N MET A 1 16.66 -7.57 -13.66
CA MET A 1 15.20 -7.32 -13.81
C MET A 1 14.62 -7.34 -12.41
N SER A 2 14.28 -6.20 -11.83
CA SER A 2 13.75 -6.16 -10.45
C SER A 2 13.00 -4.86 -10.11
N LEU A 3 11.93 -4.61 -10.86
CA LEU A 3 10.70 -3.97 -10.37
C LEU A 3 9.63 -4.40 -11.36
N ASN A 4 8.91 -5.47 -11.04
CA ASN A 4 8.18 -6.25 -12.04
C ASN A 4 6.65 -6.11 -11.90
N PHE A 5 6.20 -5.33 -10.93
CA PHE A 5 4.80 -5.07 -10.65
C PHE A 5 4.66 -3.70 -10.00
N VAL A 6 3.79 -2.86 -10.55
CA VAL A 6 3.42 -1.56 -9.95
C VAL A 6 1.91 -1.42 -10.01
N ALA A 7 1.30 -1.05 -8.89
CA ALA A 7 -0.14 -0.89 -8.81
C ALA A 7 -0.57 0.23 -7.85
N ILE A 8 -1.79 0.69 -8.05
CA ILE A 8 -2.53 1.54 -7.11
C ILE A 8 -3.73 0.72 -6.64
N SER A 9 -3.97 0.70 -5.33
CA SER A 9 -5.09 -0.03 -4.74
C SER A 9 -5.87 0.89 -3.79
N PRO A 10 -7.20 0.85 -3.83
CA PRO A 10 -8.00 1.42 -2.74
C PRO A 10 -7.85 0.54 -1.49
N HIS A 11 -8.26 1.08 -0.34
CA HIS A 11 -8.27 0.36 0.93
C HIS A 11 -9.54 0.51 1.80
N PRO A 12 -10.76 0.69 1.25
CA PRO A 12 -11.95 0.76 2.08
C PRO A 12 -12.28 -0.64 2.63
N PRO A 13 -12.38 -0.86 3.95
CA PRO A 13 -12.61 -2.19 4.55
C PRO A 13 -13.87 -2.91 4.05
N ILE A 14 -14.89 -2.15 3.61
CA ILE A 14 -16.15 -2.68 3.08
C ILE A 14 -16.00 -3.62 1.88
N ILE A 15 -14.86 -3.59 1.17
CA ILE A 15 -14.61 -4.51 0.04
C ILE A 15 -14.11 -5.88 0.52
N VAL A 16 -13.81 -6.07 1.81
CA VAL A 16 -13.35 -7.35 2.36
C VAL A 16 -14.57 -8.20 2.76
N PRO A 17 -14.72 -9.43 2.21
CA PRO A 17 -15.73 -10.37 2.68
C PRO A 17 -15.59 -10.66 4.18
N GLY A 18 -16.71 -10.59 4.91
CA GLY A 18 -16.73 -10.68 6.38
C GLY A 18 -16.86 -9.30 7.06
N ILE A 19 -16.37 -8.24 6.42
CA ILE A 19 -16.60 -6.85 6.83
C ILE A 19 -17.79 -6.26 6.07
N GLY A 20 -17.71 -6.24 4.73
CA GLY A 20 -18.84 -5.88 3.89
C GLY A 20 -19.86 -7.02 3.85
N ASN A 21 -21.13 -6.72 4.11
CA ASN A 21 -22.20 -7.70 3.91
C ASN A 21 -22.48 -7.91 2.41
N ASN A 22 -23.32 -8.89 2.07
CA ASN A 22 -23.63 -9.21 0.67
C ASN A 22 -24.18 -8.01 -0.13
N GLN A 23 -24.98 -7.14 0.48
CA GLN A 23 -25.52 -5.95 -0.19
C GLN A 23 -24.42 -4.91 -0.44
N ASP A 24 -23.51 -4.75 0.52
CA ASP A 24 -22.38 -3.83 0.39
C ASP A 24 -21.44 -4.28 -0.72
N LEU A 25 -21.05 -5.57 -0.72
CA LEU A 25 -20.18 -6.15 -1.75
C LEU A 25 -20.80 -6.08 -3.15
N GLN A 26 -22.13 -6.15 -3.27
CA GLN A 26 -22.82 -5.93 -4.54
C GLN A 26 -22.66 -4.48 -5.04
N LYS A 27 -22.79 -3.48 -4.16
CA LYS A 27 -22.62 -2.06 -4.52
C LYS A 27 -21.19 -1.74 -4.98
N VAL A 28 -20.19 -2.42 -4.43
CA VAL A 28 -18.77 -2.24 -4.76
C VAL A 28 -18.19 -3.36 -5.63
N SER A 29 -19.06 -4.09 -6.33
CA SER A 29 -18.68 -5.28 -7.11
C SER A 29 -17.62 -5.00 -8.18
N SER A 30 -17.66 -3.83 -8.82
CA SER A 30 -16.64 -3.40 -9.78
C SER A 30 -15.25 -3.29 -9.14
N THR A 31 -15.17 -2.71 -7.94
CA THR A 31 -13.93 -2.61 -7.14
C THR A 31 -13.44 -3.99 -6.72
N VAL A 32 -14.32 -4.86 -6.21
CA VAL A 32 -13.97 -6.24 -5.81
C VAL A 32 -13.43 -7.02 -7.01
N LEU A 33 -14.05 -6.89 -8.19
CA LEU A 33 -13.57 -7.54 -9.42
C LEU A 33 -12.21 -6.98 -9.85
N ALA A 34 -11.97 -5.67 -9.72
CA ALA A 34 -10.69 -5.05 -10.02
C ALA A 34 -9.59 -5.55 -9.05
N MET A 35 -9.89 -5.67 -7.75
CA MET A 35 -8.98 -6.22 -6.76
C MET A 35 -8.61 -7.69 -7.04
N LYS A 36 -9.56 -8.50 -7.49
CA LYS A 36 -9.28 -9.89 -7.93
C LYS A 36 -8.39 -9.95 -9.16
N LYS A 37 -8.58 -9.04 -10.13
CA LYS A 37 -7.69 -8.90 -11.30
C LYS A 37 -6.29 -8.47 -10.89
N LEU A 38 -6.19 -7.53 -9.95
CA LEU A 38 -4.92 -7.09 -9.38
C LEU A 38 -4.16 -8.26 -8.73
N ALA A 39 -4.85 -9.08 -7.93
CA ALA A 39 -4.29 -10.26 -7.31
C ALA A 39 -3.79 -11.30 -8.34
N ALA A 40 -4.54 -11.52 -9.42
CA ALA A 40 -4.11 -12.40 -10.50
C ALA A 40 -2.83 -11.88 -11.18
N ALA A 41 -2.76 -10.59 -11.51
CA ALA A 41 -1.57 -9.98 -12.09
C ALA A 41 -0.35 -10.01 -11.12
N PHE A 42 -0.59 -9.81 -9.82
CA PHE A 42 0.47 -9.92 -8.80
C PHE A 42 1.04 -11.34 -8.73
N LYS A 43 0.15 -12.36 -8.79
CA LYS A 43 0.55 -13.76 -8.82
C LYS A 43 1.37 -14.11 -10.07
N GLU A 44 0.95 -13.65 -11.24
CA GLU A 44 1.68 -13.84 -12.51
C GLU A 44 3.05 -13.17 -12.52
N ALA A 45 3.19 -12.03 -11.84
CA ALA A 45 4.48 -11.35 -11.68
C ALA A 45 5.44 -12.08 -10.72
N GLU A 46 4.91 -13.04 -9.95
CA GLU A 46 5.63 -13.87 -8.97
C GLU A 46 6.52 -13.04 -8.02
N ILE A 47 5.96 -11.95 -7.49
CA ILE A 47 6.66 -11.02 -6.60
C ILE A 47 7.09 -11.71 -5.31
N GLU A 48 8.36 -11.55 -4.94
CA GLU A 48 8.95 -12.09 -3.72
C GLU A 48 8.98 -11.05 -2.59
N THR A 49 8.98 -9.77 -2.94
CA THR A 49 8.98 -8.66 -1.96
C THR A 49 8.09 -7.53 -2.47
N LEU A 50 7.06 -7.20 -1.70
CA LEU A 50 6.14 -6.11 -1.99
C LEU A 50 6.47 -4.91 -1.11
N ILE A 51 6.84 -3.79 -1.73
CA ILE A 51 6.83 -2.48 -1.08
C ILE A 51 5.39 -1.97 -1.14
N ILE A 52 4.82 -1.58 0.00
CA ILE A 52 3.48 -1.02 0.07
C ILE A 52 3.53 0.35 0.75
N ILE A 53 3.10 1.38 0.03
CA ILE A 53 2.99 2.75 0.53
C ILE A 53 1.57 2.93 1.08
N SER A 54 1.41 3.29 2.36
CA SER A 54 0.11 3.48 3.02
C SER A 54 0.01 4.82 3.74
N PRO A 55 -1.14 5.52 3.68
CA PRO A 55 -1.34 6.80 4.35
C PRO A 55 -1.70 6.70 5.83
N HIS A 56 -2.03 5.51 6.33
CA HIS A 56 -2.55 5.32 7.70
C HIS A 56 -1.50 4.84 8.71
N THR A 57 -0.29 4.55 8.24
CA THR A 57 0.80 4.09 9.09
C THR A 57 1.40 5.25 9.89
N LEU A 58 2.50 5.01 10.63
CA LEU A 58 3.18 6.05 11.39
C LEU A 58 3.82 7.10 10.47
N VAL A 59 3.08 8.16 10.16
CA VAL A 59 3.48 9.27 9.29
C VAL A 59 4.24 10.33 10.08
N TYR A 60 5.37 10.77 9.52
CA TYR A 60 6.12 11.93 10.01
C TYR A 60 6.04 13.06 8.97
N PRO A 61 5.91 14.33 9.41
CA PRO A 61 5.78 15.44 8.48
C PRO A 61 7.07 15.71 7.68
N ASP A 62 8.24 15.41 8.26
CA ASP A 62 9.54 15.86 7.76
C ASP A 62 10.42 14.75 7.15
N ARG A 63 9.91 13.51 7.08
CA ARG A 63 10.64 12.33 6.58
C ARG A 63 9.70 11.21 6.18
N PHE A 64 10.12 10.35 5.26
CA PHE A 64 9.42 9.09 4.98
C PHE A 64 9.72 8.08 6.09
N ASN A 65 8.73 7.26 6.43
CA ASN A 65 8.92 6.20 7.40
C ASN A 65 8.97 4.85 6.69
N ILE A 66 10.05 4.10 6.88
CA ILE A 66 10.23 2.76 6.32
C ILE A 66 10.19 1.78 7.50
N CYS A 67 9.30 0.80 7.47
CA CYS A 67 9.21 -0.16 8.56
C CYS A 67 10.48 -1.04 8.60
N GLY A 68 11.19 -1.00 9.73
CA GLY A 68 12.35 -1.81 10.07
C GLY A 68 12.07 -2.90 11.09
N MET A 69 10.80 -3.24 11.33
CA MET A 69 10.37 -4.35 12.20
C MET A 69 10.39 -5.68 11.45
N LYS A 70 10.80 -6.78 12.10
CA LYS A 70 10.98 -8.10 11.46
C LYS A 70 9.67 -8.73 10.98
N LYS A 71 8.61 -8.57 11.77
CA LYS A 71 7.29 -9.17 11.55
C LYS A 71 6.25 -8.08 11.43
N LEU A 72 5.23 -8.32 10.61
CA LEU A 72 4.04 -7.50 10.49
C LEU A 72 2.84 -8.35 10.89
N PHE A 73 1.94 -7.79 11.69
CA PHE A 73 0.71 -8.48 12.10
C PHE A 73 -0.45 -7.50 12.12
N GLY A 74 -1.64 -7.95 11.75
CA GLY A 74 -2.84 -7.13 11.85
C GLY A 74 -4.12 -7.96 11.84
N THR A 75 -5.19 -7.36 12.37
CA THR A 75 -6.55 -7.93 12.37
C THR A 75 -7.56 -6.87 11.97
N PHE A 76 -8.71 -7.27 11.42
CA PHE A 76 -9.82 -6.34 11.17
C PHE A 76 -10.78 -6.22 12.37
N ALA A 77 -10.28 -6.40 13.60
CA ALA A 77 -11.10 -6.32 14.82
C ALA A 77 -11.85 -4.99 14.97
N SER A 78 -11.22 -3.86 14.62
CA SER A 78 -11.86 -2.53 14.64
C SER A 78 -13.03 -2.40 13.66
N PHE A 79 -13.18 -3.34 12.72
CA PHE A 79 -14.27 -3.42 11.75
C PHE A 79 -15.21 -4.61 12.02
N GLY A 80 -15.10 -5.25 13.19
CA GLY A 80 -15.95 -6.38 13.59
C GLY A 80 -15.54 -7.74 13.00
N ALA A 81 -14.36 -7.83 12.36
CA ALA A 81 -13.85 -9.06 11.76
C ALA A 81 -12.49 -9.46 12.37
N SER A 82 -12.49 -9.79 13.66
CA SER A 82 -11.29 -10.17 14.41
C SER A 82 -10.68 -11.52 14.00
N ASP A 83 -11.48 -12.36 13.33
CA ASP A 83 -11.08 -13.64 12.78
C ASP A 83 -10.21 -13.52 11.52
N ILE A 84 -10.27 -12.38 10.82
CA ILE A 84 -9.40 -12.09 9.69
C ILE A 84 -8.07 -11.55 10.21
N MET A 85 -7.08 -12.44 10.30
CA MET A 85 -5.73 -12.15 10.76
C MET A 85 -4.71 -12.37 9.64
N MET A 86 -3.67 -11.54 9.60
CA MET A 86 -2.58 -11.68 8.63
C MET A 86 -1.23 -11.45 9.31
N GLU A 87 -0.24 -12.27 8.95
CA GLU A 87 1.15 -12.12 9.36
C GLU A 87 2.05 -12.14 8.10
N PHE A 88 3.03 -11.24 8.06
CA PHE A 88 4.04 -11.19 7.00
C PHE A 88 5.44 -11.00 7.60
N ALA A 89 6.45 -11.55 6.92
CA ALA A 89 7.83 -11.21 7.18
C ALA A 89 8.22 -9.93 6.42
N ASN A 90 9.09 -9.12 7.03
CA ASN A 90 9.66 -7.93 6.39
C ASN A 90 10.97 -8.27 5.65
N ASP A 91 11.22 -7.60 4.53
CA ASP A 91 12.51 -7.64 3.85
C ASP A 91 13.43 -6.51 4.34
N LEU A 92 14.02 -6.72 5.52
CA LEU A 92 14.85 -5.73 6.19
C LEU A 92 16.10 -5.33 5.40
N GLU A 93 16.59 -6.22 4.53
CA GLU A 93 17.76 -5.91 3.70
C GLU A 93 17.41 -4.85 2.66
N LEU A 94 16.32 -5.04 1.90
CA LEU A 94 15.85 -4.06 0.93
C LEU A 94 15.39 -2.77 1.63
N ALA A 95 14.70 -2.86 2.77
CA ALA A 95 14.28 -1.69 3.55
C ALA A 95 15.49 -0.83 3.98
N ALA A 96 16.56 -1.46 4.48
CA ALA A 96 17.78 -0.78 4.87
C ALA A 96 18.52 -0.16 3.66
N GLN A 97 18.56 -0.85 2.51
CA GLN A 97 19.16 -0.30 1.30
C GLN A 97 18.42 0.95 0.79
N ILE A 98 17.09 0.96 0.84
CA ILE A 98 16.27 2.13 0.48
C ILE A 98 16.55 3.29 1.43
N ASP A 99 16.52 3.04 2.75
CA ASP A 99 16.78 4.06 3.78
C ASP A 99 18.17 4.69 3.64
N GLN A 100 19.21 3.86 3.49
CA GLN A 100 20.60 4.34 3.37
C GLN A 100 20.81 5.14 2.07
N THR A 101 20.25 4.67 0.95
CA THR A 101 20.37 5.36 -0.33
C THR A 101 19.63 6.70 -0.31
N ALA A 102 18.41 6.73 0.24
CA ALA A 102 17.62 7.94 0.34
C ALA A 102 18.33 9.01 1.20
N ASN A 103 18.81 8.64 2.39
CA ASN A 103 19.55 9.57 3.25
C ASN A 103 20.83 10.08 2.58
N LYS A 104 21.56 9.23 1.85
CA LYS A 104 22.77 9.63 1.10
C LYS A 104 22.45 10.64 0.00
N GLU A 105 21.28 10.53 -0.63
CA GLU A 105 20.81 11.45 -1.68
C GLU A 105 20.03 12.67 -1.13
N GLY A 106 20.02 12.85 0.20
CA GLY A 106 19.42 14.00 0.86
C GLY A 106 17.90 13.90 1.08
N ILE A 107 17.29 12.75 0.79
CA ILE A 107 15.89 12.47 1.12
C ILE A 107 15.83 11.87 2.53
N LYS A 108 15.17 12.59 3.44
CA LYS A 108 15.06 12.15 4.84
C LYS A 108 14.16 10.92 4.95
N THR A 109 14.70 9.85 5.49
CA THR A 109 13.95 8.65 5.86
C THR A 109 14.24 8.26 7.31
N LEU A 110 13.36 7.46 7.89
CA LEU A 110 13.56 6.77 9.15
C LEU A 110 13.29 5.28 8.93
N LEU A 111 14.27 4.43 9.22
CA LEU A 111 14.05 3.00 9.36
C LEU A 111 13.47 2.71 10.75
N TYR A 112 12.14 2.70 10.86
CA TYR A 112 11.44 2.60 12.14
C TYR A 112 11.53 1.21 12.76
N ASN A 113 12.02 1.15 13.99
CA ASN A 113 11.99 -0.04 14.82
C ASN A 113 11.80 0.39 16.28
N ASN A 114 10.79 -0.15 16.95
CA ASN A 114 10.46 0.17 18.34
C ASN A 114 10.88 -0.91 19.34
N GLY A 115 11.59 -1.95 18.89
CA GLY A 115 12.01 -3.10 19.70
C GLY A 115 10.91 -4.12 20.02
N GLY A 116 9.68 -3.90 19.55
CA GLY A 116 8.56 -4.83 19.73
C GLY A 116 8.65 -6.09 18.87
N GLU A 117 7.70 -7.00 19.07
CA GLU A 117 7.66 -8.29 18.35
C GLU A 117 7.23 -8.14 16.89
N PHE A 118 6.26 -7.26 16.62
CA PHE A 118 5.71 -7.01 15.29
C PHE A 118 5.33 -5.53 15.11
N PHE A 119 5.24 -5.11 13.85
CA PHE A 119 4.58 -3.87 13.44
C PHE A 119 3.09 -4.13 13.22
N GLU A 120 2.24 -3.33 13.84
CA GLU A 120 0.79 -3.44 13.67
C GLU A 120 0.35 -2.87 12.31
N MET A 121 -0.29 -3.70 11.50
CA MET A 121 -0.82 -3.30 10.20
C MET A 121 -2.22 -2.71 10.34
N ASP A 122 -2.43 -1.54 9.75
CA ASP A 122 -3.76 -0.94 9.61
C ASP A 122 -4.50 -1.44 8.36
N HIS A 123 -5.75 -1.00 8.19
CA HIS A 123 -6.58 -1.33 7.03
C HIS A 123 -6.01 -0.85 5.68
N GLY A 124 -5.23 0.23 5.66
CA GLY A 124 -4.53 0.73 4.49
C GLY A 124 -3.52 -0.28 3.93
N LEU A 125 -2.88 -1.04 4.80
CA LEU A 125 -2.03 -2.17 4.43
C LEU A 125 -2.85 -3.44 4.21
N MET A 126 -3.75 -3.75 5.14
CA MET A 126 -4.43 -5.04 5.19
C MET A 126 -5.43 -5.25 4.06
N VAL A 127 -6.16 -4.22 3.60
CA VAL A 127 -7.16 -4.40 2.54
C VAL A 127 -6.52 -4.84 1.22
N PRO A 128 -5.46 -4.19 0.69
CA PRO A 128 -4.74 -4.71 -0.47
C PRO A 128 -4.14 -6.09 -0.20
N LEU A 129 -3.48 -6.29 0.94
CA LEU A 129 -2.82 -7.56 1.28
C LEU A 129 -3.81 -8.73 1.38
N TYR A 130 -5.03 -8.51 1.85
CA TYR A 130 -6.08 -9.54 1.88
C TYR A 130 -6.34 -10.14 0.50
N TYR A 131 -6.35 -9.30 -0.54
CA TYR A 131 -6.55 -9.74 -1.91
C TYR A 131 -5.30 -10.39 -2.51
N LEU A 132 -4.11 -9.83 -2.25
CA LEU A 132 -2.86 -10.36 -2.79
C LEU A 132 -2.46 -11.69 -2.13
N ASN A 133 -2.81 -11.88 -0.87
CA ASN A 133 -2.53 -13.08 -0.08
C ASN A 133 -3.60 -14.17 -0.24
N SER A 134 -4.28 -14.23 -1.40
CA SER A 134 -5.35 -15.20 -1.63
C SER A 134 -4.87 -16.66 -1.76
N ASN A 135 -3.54 -16.89 -1.78
CA ASN A 135 -2.95 -18.21 -1.82
C ASN A 135 -2.06 -18.43 -0.58
N PRO A 136 -2.43 -19.32 0.35
CA PRO A 136 -1.66 -19.58 1.57
C PRO A 136 -0.24 -20.12 1.31
N ASP A 137 0.04 -20.65 0.12
CA ASP A 137 1.38 -21.11 -0.26
C ASP A 137 2.29 -19.98 -0.79
N SER A 138 1.76 -18.77 -1.00
CA SER A 138 2.52 -17.63 -1.50
C SER A 138 3.22 -16.90 -0.35
N ALA A 139 4.49 -17.23 -0.13
CA ALA A 139 5.33 -16.57 0.88
C ALA A 139 6.12 -15.41 0.27
N PHE A 140 5.50 -14.23 0.14
CA PHE A 140 6.20 -12.98 -0.18
C PHE A 140 6.44 -12.14 1.07
N LYS A 141 7.49 -11.32 1.04
CA LYS A 141 7.79 -10.36 2.12
C LYS A 141 7.13 -9.01 1.85
N VAL A 142 6.90 -8.23 2.89
CA VAL A 142 6.24 -6.92 2.79
C VAL A 142 7.10 -5.85 3.46
N ILE A 143 7.28 -4.71 2.78
CA ILE A 143 7.92 -3.51 3.32
C ILE A 143 6.89 -2.38 3.36
N PRO A 144 6.30 -2.10 4.54
CA PRO A 144 5.46 -0.92 4.72
C PRO A 144 6.28 0.37 4.67
N ILE A 145 5.78 1.34 3.91
CA ILE A 145 6.30 2.70 3.86
C ILE A 145 5.17 3.70 4.10
N ALA A 146 5.38 4.66 4.99
CA ALA A 146 4.50 5.80 5.17
C ALA A 146 4.89 6.94 4.22
N TYR A 147 3.90 7.64 3.68
CA TYR A 147 4.15 8.93 3.03
C TYR A 147 4.62 9.99 4.05
N SER A 148 5.03 11.15 3.56
CA SER A 148 5.43 12.30 4.39
C SER A 148 4.78 13.59 3.89
N ASN A 149 4.86 14.66 4.68
CA ASN A 149 4.43 16.00 4.26
C ASN A 149 5.53 16.80 3.53
N LEU A 150 6.59 16.13 3.07
CA LEU A 150 7.57 16.72 2.17
C LEU A 150 6.92 17.10 0.83
N ASP A 151 7.60 17.96 0.07
CA ASP A 151 7.08 18.44 -1.20
C ASP A 151 7.03 17.34 -2.29
N ARG A 152 6.30 17.64 -3.38
CA ARG A 152 6.10 16.69 -4.48
C ARG A 152 7.42 16.27 -5.13
N ALA A 153 8.41 17.17 -5.19
CA ALA A 153 9.73 16.87 -5.74
C ALA A 153 10.44 15.80 -4.89
N SER A 154 10.39 15.94 -3.57
CA SER A 154 10.94 14.96 -2.63
C SER A 154 10.28 13.60 -2.77
N HIS A 155 8.94 13.55 -2.93
CA HIS A 155 8.22 12.30 -3.20
C HIS A 155 8.62 11.66 -4.53
N PHE A 156 8.77 12.47 -5.58
CA PHE A 156 9.20 11.98 -6.89
C PHE A 156 10.62 11.41 -6.83
N SER A 157 11.57 12.13 -6.21
CA SER A 157 12.94 11.66 -6.01
C SER A 157 13.00 10.40 -5.16
N PHE A 158 12.19 10.30 -4.09
CA PHE A 158 12.10 9.08 -3.30
C PHE A 158 11.60 7.88 -4.11
N GLY A 159 10.62 8.08 -5.00
CA GLY A 159 10.17 7.05 -5.93
C GLY A 159 11.28 6.60 -6.90
N GLN A 160 12.13 7.53 -7.36
CA GLN A 160 13.30 7.19 -8.19
C GLN A 160 14.32 6.36 -7.42
N ILE A 161 14.58 6.68 -6.15
CA ILE A 161 15.45 5.90 -5.26
C ILE A 161 14.89 4.49 -5.06
N ILE A 162 13.59 4.34 -4.76
CA ILE A 162 12.95 3.03 -4.62
C ILE A 162 13.15 2.19 -5.88
N ARG A 163 12.91 2.78 -7.07
CA ARG A 163 13.12 2.11 -8.36
C ARG A 163 14.58 1.66 -8.50
N ASP A 164 15.54 2.56 -8.29
CA ASP A 164 16.96 2.29 -8.58
C ASP A 164 17.57 1.27 -7.62
N VAL A 165 17.14 1.26 -6.35
CA VAL A 165 17.52 0.24 -5.37
C VAL A 165 16.86 -1.09 -5.72
N SER A 166 15.56 -1.10 -6.00
CA SER A 166 14.82 -2.32 -6.36
C SER A 166 15.42 -2.99 -7.60
N GLN A 167 15.75 -2.21 -8.65
CA GLN A 167 16.33 -2.70 -9.91
C GLN A 167 17.69 -3.40 -9.77
N LYS A 168 18.38 -3.20 -8.65
CA LYS A 168 19.65 -3.85 -8.32
C LYS A 168 19.49 -4.96 -7.28
N TYR A 169 18.31 -5.07 -6.66
CA TYR A 169 18.01 -6.08 -5.66
C TYR A 169 17.83 -7.46 -6.31
N PRO A 170 18.32 -8.56 -5.71
CA PRO A 170 18.33 -9.88 -6.35
C PRO A 170 16.95 -10.55 -6.43
N ARG A 171 15.94 -10.05 -5.69
CA ARG A 171 14.58 -10.58 -5.68
C ARG A 171 13.64 -9.80 -6.60
N ARG A 172 12.53 -10.42 -6.98
CA ARG A 172 11.44 -9.74 -7.70
C ARG A 172 10.66 -8.82 -6.77
N VAL A 173 10.88 -7.52 -6.96
CA VAL A 173 10.21 -6.47 -6.19
C VAL A 173 8.94 -5.99 -6.89
N GLY A 174 7.87 -5.82 -6.12
CA GLY A 174 6.65 -5.12 -6.53
C GLY A 174 6.46 -3.85 -5.70
N LEU A 175 5.75 -2.87 -6.26
CA LEU A 175 5.36 -1.63 -5.56
C LEU A 175 3.85 -1.45 -5.62
N LEU A 176 3.22 -1.23 -4.47
CA LEU A 176 1.79 -0.91 -4.38
C LEU A 176 1.60 0.40 -3.63
N ALA A 177 0.94 1.37 -4.27
CA ALA A 177 0.46 2.58 -3.61
C ALA A 177 -0.98 2.35 -3.13
N SER A 178 -1.16 2.27 -1.82
CA SER A 178 -2.47 2.14 -1.20
C SER A 178 -3.06 3.54 -0.98
N GLY A 179 -4.19 3.83 -1.59
CA GLY A 179 -4.76 5.18 -1.58
C GLY A 179 -6.18 5.22 -2.13
N ASP A 180 -7.06 5.88 -1.39
CA ASP A 180 -8.38 6.25 -1.87
C ASP A 180 -8.33 7.61 -2.59
N LEU A 181 -9.31 7.84 -3.47
CA LEU A 181 -9.45 9.11 -4.18
C LEU A 181 -10.27 10.11 -3.35
N SER A 182 -11.21 10.85 -3.95
CA SER A 182 -11.99 11.83 -3.21
C SER A 182 -12.90 11.18 -2.15
N HIS A 183 -12.76 11.62 -0.91
CA HIS A 183 -13.69 11.30 0.18
C HIS A 183 -14.95 12.20 0.19
N ARG A 184 -15.26 12.86 -0.94
CA ARG A 184 -16.33 13.89 -1.05
C ARG A 184 -17.33 13.63 -2.17
N LEU A 185 -17.52 12.36 -2.55
CA LEU A 185 -18.31 11.98 -3.74
C LEU A 185 -19.83 11.89 -3.52
N ILE A 186 -20.28 11.72 -2.26
CA ILE A 186 -21.70 11.54 -1.93
C ILE A 186 -22.11 12.48 -0.79
N GLN A 187 -23.42 12.78 -0.70
CA GLN A 187 -23.97 13.44 0.48
C GLN A 187 -23.80 12.55 1.72
N GLY A 188 -23.39 13.14 2.84
CA GLY A 188 -23.12 12.42 4.08
C GLY A 188 -21.74 11.75 4.15
N ALA A 189 -20.87 11.91 3.15
CA ALA A 189 -19.47 11.52 3.29
C ALA A 189 -18.81 12.28 4.47
N PRO A 190 -17.80 11.72 5.17
CA PRO A 190 -17.19 12.37 6.34
C PRO A 190 -16.66 13.79 6.05
N GLY A 191 -16.12 14.01 4.85
CA GLY A 191 -15.66 15.33 4.39
C GLY A 191 -16.76 16.19 3.74
N GLY A 192 -18.01 15.73 3.72
CA GLY A 192 -19.13 16.32 2.99
C GLY A 192 -19.04 16.13 1.47
N TYR A 193 -20.13 16.40 0.76
CA TYR A 193 -20.14 16.36 -0.71
C TYR A 193 -19.43 17.56 -1.32
N ALA A 194 -18.69 17.34 -2.42
CA ALA A 194 -18.16 18.40 -3.28
C ALA A 194 -18.07 17.91 -4.73
N GLN A 195 -18.66 18.67 -5.65
CA GLN A 195 -18.61 18.38 -7.09
C GLN A 195 -17.17 18.24 -7.62
N ALA A 196 -16.25 19.09 -7.12
CA ALA A 196 -14.83 19.04 -7.43
C ALA A 196 -14.16 17.69 -7.09
N GLY A 197 -14.71 16.92 -6.14
CA GLY A 197 -14.21 15.57 -5.83
C GLY A 197 -14.34 14.61 -7.01
N LYS A 198 -15.50 14.61 -7.67
CA LYS A 198 -15.74 13.79 -8.86
C LYS A 198 -14.87 14.21 -10.05
N GLU A 199 -14.64 15.51 -10.19
CA GLU A 199 -13.79 16.07 -11.24
C GLU A 199 -12.32 15.70 -11.04
N PHE A 200 -11.85 15.79 -9.79
CA PHE A 200 -10.51 15.35 -9.39
C PHE A 200 -10.29 13.87 -9.72
N ASP A 201 -11.18 12.98 -9.26
CA ASP A 201 -11.07 11.54 -9.50
C ASP A 201 -11.01 11.22 -11.00
N LYS A 202 -11.91 11.84 -11.79
CA LYS A 202 -11.95 11.65 -13.23
C LYS A 202 -10.65 12.09 -13.89
N LYS A 203 -10.13 13.28 -13.54
CA LYS A 203 -8.90 13.83 -14.12
C LYS A 203 -7.69 12.97 -13.80
N LEU A 204 -7.56 12.53 -12.55
CA LEU A 204 -6.45 11.67 -12.13
C LEU A 204 -6.44 10.34 -12.88
N ILE A 205 -7.60 9.69 -13.01
CA ILE A 205 -7.70 8.42 -13.76
C ILE A 205 -7.37 8.62 -15.24
N GLN A 206 -7.82 9.72 -15.85
CA GLN A 206 -7.48 10.04 -17.24
C GLN A 206 -5.97 10.23 -17.43
N ASP A 207 -5.31 10.93 -16.51
CA ASP A 207 -3.87 11.17 -16.57
C ASP A 207 -3.07 9.87 -16.40
N LEU A 208 -3.48 8.99 -15.48
CA LEU A 208 -2.88 7.67 -15.30
C LEU A 208 -3.05 6.76 -16.53
N GLN A 209 -4.18 6.87 -17.24
CA GLN A 209 -4.43 6.09 -18.47
C GLN A 209 -3.64 6.62 -19.67
N ALA A 210 -3.44 7.94 -19.74
CA ALA A 210 -2.70 8.59 -20.82
C ALA A 210 -1.18 8.43 -20.70
N ALA A 211 -0.66 8.19 -19.50
CA ALA A 211 0.76 7.98 -19.22
C ALA A 211 1.29 6.57 -19.57
N LYS A 212 0.48 5.73 -20.24
CA LYS A 212 0.86 4.37 -20.66
C LYS A 212 1.70 4.34 -21.94
#